data_AF-A0A3E0NP45-F1
#
_entry.id   AF-A0A3E0NP45-F1
#
_cell.length_a   1.000
_cell.length_b   1.000
_cell.length_c   1.000
_cell.angle_alpha   90.00
_cell.angle_beta   90.00
_cell.angle_gamma   90.00
#
_symmetry.space_group_name_H-M   'P 1'
#
loop_
_entity.id
_entity.type
_entity.pdbx_description
1 polymer ?
#
loop_
_entity_poly.entity_id
_entity_poly.type
_entity_poly.pdbx_seq_one_letter_code
_entity_poly.pdbx_strand_id
1 'polypeptide(L)'
;MRITRKDYVFDVCAAPFGRSFFFSWWMSIPQLPFAILYTVGYFAAIVIATAAIFWPFRGSCFGYLLLPFLPFGAGIGLLFLMRIGAIFDEGVALRIPVVSSIYRAFFAPETYYRSDTQKMFEKAVHNALLEVVDAKISEQGLRALAPEDRRPQKGGDRTDLSALLGLLG
;
A
#
# COMPACT_ATOMS: atom_id res chain seq x y z
N MET A 1 9.48 4.19 -14.17
CA MET A 1 9.03 2.85 -14.59
C MET A 1 8.16 2.27 -13.48
N ARG A 2 7.02 1.65 -13.84
CA ARG A 2 6.10 1.02 -12.88
C ARG A 2 6.09 -0.49 -13.11
N ILE A 3 6.35 -1.26 -12.06
CA ILE A 3 6.33 -2.73 -12.08
C ILE A 3 5.20 -3.18 -11.16
N THR A 4 4.25 -3.95 -11.68
CA THR A 4 3.10 -4.44 -10.92
C THR A 4 3.22 -5.94 -10.68
N ARG A 5 3.07 -6.38 -9.43
CA ARG A 5 3.02 -7.80 -9.05
C ARG A 5 1.89 -8.02 -8.06
N LYS A 6 0.79 -8.64 -8.52
CA LYS A 6 -0.42 -8.88 -7.72
C LYS A 6 -0.91 -7.60 -7.03
N ASP A 7 -0.77 -7.53 -5.71
CA ASP A 7 -1.25 -6.44 -4.86
C ASP A 7 -0.21 -5.34 -4.62
N TYR A 8 0.98 -5.48 -5.19
CA TYR A 8 2.09 -4.57 -4.98
C TYR A 8 2.46 -3.84 -6.26
N VAL A 9 2.60 -2.52 -6.17
CA VAL A 9 3.06 -1.65 -7.24
C VAL A 9 4.39 -1.05 -6.82
N PHE A 10 5.41 -1.21 -7.66
CA PHE A 10 6.72 -0.60 -7.46
C PHE A 10 6.92 0.49 -8.50
N ASP A 11 7.15 1.69 -7.99
CA ASP A 11 7.48 2.85 -8.82
C ASP A 11 8.97 3.15 -8.67
N VAL A 12 9.71 2.88 -9.74
CA VAL A 12 11.15 3.20 -9.83
C VAL A 12 11.28 4.48 -10.64
N CYS A 13 11.86 5.51 -10.03
CA CYS A 13 12.17 6.77 -10.66
C CYS A 13 13.69 6.90 -10.80
N ALA A 14 14.12 7.31 -11.99
CA ALA A 14 15.49 7.48 -12.39
C ALA A 14 15.55 8.80 -13.15
N ALA A 15 16.19 9.82 -12.59
CA ALA A 15 16.20 11.16 -13.15
C ALA A 15 17.62 11.76 -13.12
N PRO A 16 18.08 12.38 -14.22
CA PRO A 16 19.34 13.13 -14.23
C PRO A 16 19.17 14.45 -13.48
N PHE A 17 20.09 14.75 -12.55
CA PHE A 17 20.17 16.03 -11.84
C PHE A 17 21.58 16.62 -11.98
N GLY A 18 21.74 17.57 -12.90
CA GLY A 18 23.04 18.21 -13.15
C GLY A 18 24.08 17.18 -13.61
N ARG A 19 25.15 16.99 -12.82
CA ARG A 19 26.22 16.01 -13.10
C ARG A 19 26.02 14.65 -12.44
N SER A 20 24.98 14.48 -11.63
CA SER A 20 24.69 13.23 -10.91
C SER A 20 23.37 12.62 -11.36
N PHE A 21 23.21 11.33 -11.10
CA PHE A 21 22.01 10.58 -11.46
C PHE A 21 21.29 10.14 -10.19
N PHE A 22 20.00 10.47 -10.07
CA PHE A 22 19.20 10.15 -8.90
C PHE A 22 18.32 8.94 -9.18
N PHE A 23 18.38 7.98 -8.26
CA PHE A 23 17.48 6.83 -8.24
C PHE A 23 16.66 6.88 -6.96
N SER A 24 15.34 6.75 -7.10
CA SER A 24 14.44 6.50 -5.99
C SER A 24 13.45 5.41 -6.37
N TRP A 25 13.03 4.64 -5.38
CA TRP A 25 12.00 3.64 -5.57
C TRP A 25 11.05 3.68 -4.38
N TRP A 26 9.77 3.47 -4.66
CA TRP A 26 8.72 3.48 -3.66
C TRP A 26 7.88 2.23 -3.84
N MET A 27 7.59 1.57 -2.72
CA MET A 27 6.59 0.53 -2.67
C MET A 27 5.23 1.19 -2.44
N SER A 28 4.34 1.08 -3.41
CA SER A 28 2.99 1.63 -3.35
C SER A 28 1.96 0.51 -3.36
N ILE A 29 0.95 0.64 -2.50
CA ILE A 29 -0.24 -0.20 -2.56
C ILE A 29 -1.17 0.49 -3.56
N PRO A 30 -1.73 -0.22 -4.55
CA PRO A 30 -2.58 0.39 -5.56
C PRO A 30 -3.79 1.07 -4.90
N GLN A 31 -3.79 2.39 -4.90
CA GLN A 31 -4.88 3.21 -4.37
C GLN A 31 -6.00 3.34 -5.41
N LEU A 32 -7.24 3.05 -5.00
CA LEU A 32 -8.41 3.37 -5.82
C LEU A 32 -8.66 4.88 -5.75
N PRO A 33 -8.78 5.59 -6.88
CA PRO A 33 -8.99 7.04 -6.90
C PRO A 33 -10.31 7.49 -6.24
N PHE A 34 -11.23 6.55 -5.98
CA PHE A 34 -12.55 6.82 -5.37
C PHE A 34 -12.82 5.92 -4.16
N ALA A 35 -11.78 5.48 -3.45
CA ALA A 35 -11.87 4.54 -2.33
C ALA A 35 -12.94 4.94 -1.29
N ILE A 36 -13.01 6.23 -0.93
CA ILE A 36 -13.96 6.77 0.04
C ILE A 36 -15.40 6.70 -0.51
N LEU A 37 -15.60 7.04 -1.79
CA LEU A 37 -16.92 7.00 -2.42
C LEU A 37 -17.49 5.57 -2.43
N TYR A 38 -16.65 4.56 -2.70
CA TYR A 38 -17.08 3.16 -2.62
C TYR A 38 -17.45 2.74 -1.19
N THR A 39 -16.72 3.20 -0.17
CA THR A 39 -17.10 2.92 1.22
C THR A 39 -18.41 3.57 1.61
N VAL A 40 -18.63 4.84 1.22
CA VAL A 40 -19.89 5.55 1.48
C VAL A 40 -21.03 4.89 0.73
N GLY A 41 -20.84 4.52 -0.54
CA GLY A 41 -21.82 3.79 -1.33
C GLY A 41 -22.19 2.44 -0.74
N TYR A 42 -21.23 1.70 -0.18
CA TYR A 42 -21.45 0.43 0.51
C TYR A 42 -22.34 0.59 1.76
N PHE A 43 -22.02 1.56 2.64
CA PHE A 43 -22.84 1.83 3.81
C PHE A 43 -24.22 2.36 3.45
N ALA A 44 -24.31 3.25 2.46
CA ALA A 44 -25.59 3.75 1.96
C ALA A 44 -26.45 2.62 1.37
N ALA A 45 -25.86 1.70 0.61
CA ALA A 45 -26.57 0.56 0.05
C ALA A 45 -27.12 -0.38 1.14
N ILE A 46 -26.34 -0.66 2.19
CA ILE A 46 -26.83 -1.44 3.34
C ILE A 46 -27.99 -0.71 4.02
N VAL A 47 -27.86 0.58 4.30
CA VAL A 47 -28.92 1.38 4.96
C VAL A 47 -30.18 1.40 4.10
N ILE A 48 -30.06 1.65 2.79
CA ILE A 48 -31.19 1.67 1.85
C ILE A 48 -31.85 0.28 1.76
N ALA A 49 -31.07 -0.79 1.65
CA ALA A 49 -31.60 -2.15 1.61
C ALA A 49 -32.35 -2.50 2.90
N THR A 50 -31.79 -2.16 4.06
CA THR A 50 -32.49 -2.37 5.34
C THR A 50 -33.74 -1.52 5.46
N ALA A 51 -33.70 -0.24 5.06
CA ALA A 51 -34.87 0.63 5.10
C ALA A 51 -35.98 0.14 4.16
N ALA A 52 -35.64 -0.40 2.99
CA ALA A 52 -36.60 -0.97 2.05
C ALA A 52 -37.26 -2.25 2.58
N ILE A 53 -36.49 -3.14 3.20
CA ILE A 53 -37.00 -4.37 3.84
C ILE A 53 -37.94 -4.04 5.00
N PHE A 54 -37.65 -2.98 5.77
CA PHE A 54 -38.44 -2.59 6.95
C PHE A 54 -39.58 -1.61 6.66
N TRP A 55 -39.61 -0.98 5.49
CA TRP A 55 -40.70 -0.10 5.05
C TRP A 55 -42.11 -0.68 5.28
N PRO A 56 -42.40 -1.97 4.96
CA PRO A 56 -43.72 -2.57 5.20
C PRO A 56 -44.00 -2.94 6.67
N PHE A 57 -42.99 -2.95 7.56
CA PHE A 57 -43.10 -3.44 8.94
C PHE A 57 -43.15 -2.33 10.00
N ARG A 58 -43.39 -1.07 9.61
CA ARG A 58 -43.40 0.14 10.47
C ARG A 58 -44.31 0.11 11.72
N GLY A 59 -45.09 -0.93 11.95
CA GLY A 59 -45.96 -1.08 13.14
C GLY A 59 -45.56 -2.20 14.11
N SER A 60 -44.54 -3.01 13.80
CA SER A 60 -44.22 -4.19 14.61
C SER A 60 -43.02 -3.92 15.52
N CYS A 61 -43.23 -3.92 16.85
CA CYS A 61 -42.18 -3.74 17.86
C CYS A 61 -41.05 -4.77 17.72
N PHE A 62 -41.36 -5.97 17.23
CA PHE A 62 -40.41 -7.04 17.01
C PHE A 62 -39.41 -6.74 15.87
N GLY A 63 -39.84 -5.95 14.88
CA GLY A 63 -38.99 -5.56 13.75
C GLY A 63 -37.86 -4.62 14.18
N TYR A 64 -38.17 -3.65 15.05
CA TYR A 64 -37.18 -2.70 15.55
C TYR A 64 -36.10 -3.35 16.42
N LEU A 65 -36.41 -4.47 17.07
CA LEU A 65 -35.48 -5.24 17.89
C LEU A 65 -34.44 -6.00 17.04
N LEU A 66 -34.82 -6.44 15.84
CA LEU A 66 -33.95 -7.13 14.88
C LEU A 66 -33.21 -6.18 13.92
N LEU A 67 -33.62 -4.91 13.87
CA LEU A 67 -33.05 -3.87 13.01
C LEU A 67 -31.52 -3.73 13.09
N PRO A 68 -30.83 -3.86 14.24
CA PRO A 68 -29.36 -3.76 14.25
C PRO A 68 -28.66 -5.05 13.82
N PHE A 69 -29.29 -6.22 13.94
CA PHE A 69 -28.69 -7.52 13.60
C PHE A 69 -28.77 -7.82 12.10
N LEU A 70 -29.82 -7.36 11.43
CA LEU A 70 -30.07 -7.58 10.01
C LEU A 70 -29.03 -6.93 9.07
N PRO A 71 -28.61 -5.66 9.23
CA PRO A 71 -27.52 -5.09 8.43
C PRO A 71 -26.18 -5.77 8.72
N PHE A 72 -25.96 -6.24 9.95
CA PHE A 72 -24.75 -6.97 10.31
C PHE A 72 -24.70 -8.34 9.60
N GLY A 73 -25.80 -9.09 9.62
CA GLY A 73 -25.95 -10.34 8.89
C GLY A 73 -25.88 -10.17 7.37
N ALA A 74 -26.53 -9.12 6.82
CA ALA A 74 -26.48 -8.79 5.40
C ALA A 74 -25.07 -8.39 4.95
N GLY A 75 -24.34 -7.65 5.80
CA GLY A 75 -22.94 -7.30 5.55
C GLY A 75 -22.05 -8.54 5.50
N ILE A 76 -22.17 -9.45 6.48
CA ILE A 76 -21.42 -10.73 6.49
C ILE A 76 -21.80 -11.60 5.28
N GLY A 77 -23.09 -11.69 4.95
CA GLY A 77 -23.58 -12.41 3.78
C GLY A 77 -23.03 -11.84 2.47
N LEU A 78 -22.95 -10.52 2.32
CA LEU A 78 -22.34 -9.90 1.14
C LEU A 78 -20.84 -10.19 1.06
N LEU A 79 -20.11 -10.14 2.18
CA LEU A 79 -18.69 -10.52 2.20
C LEU A 79 -18.49 -11.99 1.79
N PHE A 80 -19.40 -12.87 2.20
CA PHE A 80 -19.40 -14.27 1.79
C PHE A 80 -19.73 -14.45 0.30
N LEU A 81 -20.67 -13.67 -0.24
CA LEU A 81 -20.97 -13.64 -1.67
C LEU A 81 -19.81 -13.08 -2.52
N MET A 82 -19.08 -12.09 -1.98
CA MET A 82 -17.83 -11.61 -2.59
C MET A 82 -16.76 -12.71 -2.61
N ARG A 83 -16.67 -13.55 -1.58
CA ARG A 83 -15.74 -14.69 -1.52
C ARG A 83 -16.04 -15.76 -2.56
N ILE A 84 -17.32 -15.97 -2.90
CA ILE A 84 -17.73 -16.90 -3.96
C ILE A 84 -17.42 -16.32 -5.37
N GLY A 85 -17.09 -15.02 -5.46
CA GLY A 85 -16.81 -14.34 -6.73
C GLY A 85 -18.07 -14.08 -7.56
N ALA A 86 -19.26 -14.18 -6.95
CA ALA A 86 -20.53 -14.10 -7.68
C ALA A 86 -20.91 -12.67 -8.11
N ILE A 87 -20.33 -11.64 -7.49
CA ILE A 87 -20.72 -10.23 -7.70
C ILE A 87 -19.51 -9.34 -8.06
N PHE A 88 -18.33 -9.58 -7.48
CA PHE A 88 -17.11 -8.82 -7.75
C PHE A 88 -15.88 -9.73 -7.69
N ASP A 89 -14.85 -9.41 -8.50
CA ASP A 89 -13.53 -10.03 -8.42
C ASP A 89 -12.87 -9.70 -7.06
N GLU A 90 -12.24 -10.69 -6.41
CA GLU A 90 -11.67 -10.57 -5.05
C GLU A 90 -10.69 -9.37 -4.98
N GLY A 91 -9.99 -9.10 -6.07
CA GLY A 91 -9.07 -7.98 -6.22
C GLY A 91 -9.71 -6.60 -6.13
N VAL A 92 -11.01 -6.45 -6.41
CA VAL A 92 -11.74 -5.18 -6.28
C VAL A 92 -12.21 -4.99 -4.84
N ALA A 93 -12.71 -6.06 -4.20
CA ALA A 93 -13.16 -6.03 -2.81
C ALA A 93 -12.02 -5.70 -1.83
N LEU A 94 -10.82 -6.25 -2.06
CA LEU A 94 -9.62 -6.03 -1.24
C LEU A 94 -9.05 -4.60 -1.33
N ARG A 95 -9.50 -3.78 -2.28
CA ARG A 95 -9.00 -2.41 -2.48
C ARG A 95 -9.86 -1.35 -1.81
N ILE A 96 -11.04 -1.70 -1.30
CA ILE A 96 -11.94 -0.78 -0.58
C ILE A 96 -11.45 -0.68 0.87
N PRO A 97 -11.09 0.49 1.43
CA PRO A 97 -10.33 0.58 2.69
C PRO A 97 -11.03 -0.04 3.92
N VAL A 98 -12.33 0.19 4.10
CA VAL A 98 -13.08 -0.36 5.24
C VAL A 98 -13.40 -1.84 5.05
N VAL A 99 -13.86 -2.21 3.85
CA VAL A 99 -14.18 -3.60 3.50
C VAL A 99 -12.91 -4.46 3.50
N SER A 100 -11.78 -3.91 3.06
CA SER A 100 -10.47 -4.56 3.04
C SER A 100 -10.01 -4.92 4.43
N SER A 101 -10.16 -4.02 5.42
CA SER A 101 -9.78 -4.30 6.80
C SER A 101 -10.57 -5.49 7.39
N ILE A 102 -11.90 -5.48 7.20
CA ILE A 102 -12.79 -6.54 7.68
C ILE A 102 -12.56 -7.85 6.91
N TYR A 103 -12.41 -7.78 5.59
CA TYR A 103 -12.20 -8.95 4.73
C TYR A 103 -10.84 -9.61 4.99
N ARG A 104 -9.76 -8.83 5.20
CA ARG A 104 -8.45 -9.35 5.59
C ARG A 104 -8.48 -10.00 6.97
N ALA A 105 -9.19 -9.41 7.93
CA ALA A 105 -9.29 -9.98 9.28
C ALA A 105 -9.99 -11.35 9.29
N PHE A 106 -11.05 -11.53 8.50
CA PHE A 106 -11.86 -12.76 8.50
C PHE A 106 -11.43 -13.81 7.45
N PHE A 107 -11.13 -13.39 6.22
CA PHE A 107 -10.99 -14.30 5.08
C PHE A 107 -9.59 -14.35 4.48
N ALA A 108 -8.78 -13.32 4.69
CA ALA A 108 -7.43 -13.23 4.14
C ALA A 108 -6.42 -12.71 5.18
N PRO A 109 -6.18 -13.45 6.28
CA PRO A 109 -5.25 -13.01 7.31
C PRO A 109 -3.88 -12.73 6.70
N GLU A 110 -3.22 -11.69 7.23
CA GLU A 110 -1.80 -11.44 7.00
C GLU A 110 -1.03 -12.65 7.54
N THR A 111 -0.51 -13.46 6.63
CA THR A 111 0.30 -14.63 6.97
C THR A 111 1.77 -14.26 6.91
N TYR A 112 2.59 -14.87 7.77
CA TYR A 112 4.04 -14.69 7.75
C TYR A 112 4.66 -14.89 6.36
N TYR A 113 4.10 -15.81 5.56
CA TYR A 113 4.51 -16.05 4.19
C TYR A 113 4.31 -14.83 3.28
N ARG A 114 3.20 -14.09 3.41
CA ARG A 114 2.97 -12.86 2.63
C ARG A 114 3.96 -11.76 3.01
N SER A 115 4.20 -11.57 4.31
CA SER A 115 5.18 -10.60 4.79
C SER A 115 6.60 -10.93 4.35
N ASP A 116 6.99 -12.20 4.39
CA ASP A 116 8.32 -12.64 3.98
C ASP A 116 8.53 -12.50 2.47
N THR A 117 7.55 -12.92 1.67
CA THR A 117 7.60 -12.76 0.20
C THR A 117 7.64 -11.30 -0.24
N GLN A 118 7.00 -10.38 0.51
CA GLN A 118 7.13 -8.95 0.31
C GLN A 118 8.58 -8.48 0.52
N LYS A 119 9.20 -8.86 1.65
CA LYS A 119 10.59 -8.47 1.98
C LYS A 119 11.61 -9.09 1.02
N MET A 120 11.39 -10.34 0.59
CA MET A 120 12.25 -10.96 -0.42
C MET A 120 12.17 -10.21 -1.76
N PHE A 121 10.97 -9.81 -2.17
CA PHE A 121 10.79 -9.05 -3.41
C PHE A 121 11.43 -7.66 -3.33
N GLU A 122 11.27 -6.98 -2.20
CA GLU A 122 11.93 -5.70 -1.93
C GLU A 122 13.45 -5.79 -2.05
N LYS A 123 14.06 -6.79 -1.39
CA LYS A 123 15.51 -7.05 -1.47
C LYS A 123 15.96 -7.37 -2.89
N ALA A 124 15.18 -8.14 -3.64
CA ALA A 124 15.51 -8.48 -5.02
C ALA A 124 15.54 -7.23 -5.92
N VAL A 125 14.54 -6.35 -5.80
CA VAL A 125 14.50 -5.08 -6.55
C VAL A 125 15.63 -4.14 -6.11
N HIS A 126 15.91 -4.06 -4.81
CA HIS A 126 17.01 -3.24 -4.29
C HIS A 126 18.38 -3.69 -4.83
N ASN A 127 18.65 -5.00 -4.81
CA ASN A 127 19.89 -5.56 -5.32
C ASN A 127 20.06 -5.32 -6.83
N ALA A 128 18.99 -5.53 -7.61
CA ALA A 128 19.00 -5.25 -9.04
C ALA A 128 19.25 -3.77 -9.35
N LEU A 129 18.69 -2.86 -8.56
CA LEU A 129 18.96 -1.43 -8.68
C LEU A 129 20.42 -1.10 -8.36
N LEU A 130 21.00 -1.69 -7.32
CA LEU A 130 22.41 -1.48 -6.97
C LEU A 130 23.34 -1.92 -8.11
N GLU A 131 23.06 -3.04 -8.76
CA GLU A 131 23.83 -3.52 -9.91
C GLU A 131 23.78 -2.53 -11.08
N VAL A 132 22.59 -2.01 -11.40
CA VAL A 132 22.42 -1.00 -12.46
C VAL A 132 23.11 0.32 -12.10
N VAL A 133 23.08 0.72 -10.83
CA VAL A 133 23.78 1.90 -10.33
C VAL A 133 25.29 1.73 -10.46
N ASP A 134 25.84 0.58 -10.06
CA ASP A 134 27.26 0.27 -10.15
C ASP A 134 27.73 0.25 -11.62
N ALA A 135 26.93 -0.31 -12.53
CA ALA A 135 27.18 -0.24 -13.97
C ALA A 135 27.24 1.21 -14.46
N LYS A 136 26.28 2.07 -14.08
CA LYS A 136 26.25 3.48 -14.47
C LYS A 136 27.41 4.30 -13.90
N ILE A 137 27.81 4.03 -12.66
CA ILE A 137 28.98 4.66 -12.03
C ILE A 137 30.26 4.32 -12.79
N SER A 138 30.41 3.04 -13.19
CA SER A 138 31.56 2.58 -13.97
C SER A 138 31.63 3.23 -15.36
N GLU A 139 30.49 3.40 -16.03
CA GLU A 139 30.39 4.10 -17.33
C GLU A 139 30.77 5.58 -17.21
N GLN A 140 30.44 6.22 -16.09
CA GLN A 140 30.78 7.61 -15.82
C GLN A 140 32.22 7.82 -15.31
N GLY A 141 33.00 6.74 -15.17
CA GLY A 141 34.39 6.80 -14.70
C GLY A 141 34.55 7.18 -13.22
N LEU A 142 33.47 7.11 -12.44
CA LEU A 142 33.46 7.42 -11.01
C LEU A 142 33.91 6.17 -10.22
N ARG A 143 34.70 6.37 -9.16
CA ARG A 143 35.17 5.28 -8.28
C ARG A 143 33.95 4.59 -7.64
N ALA A 144 33.90 3.26 -7.69
CA ALA A 144 32.86 2.48 -7.03
C ALA A 144 32.79 2.86 -5.54
N LEU A 145 31.63 3.34 -5.09
CA LEU A 145 31.40 3.75 -3.71
C LEU A 145 31.45 2.52 -2.80
N ALA A 146 32.24 2.59 -1.72
CA ALA A 146 32.28 1.57 -0.68
C ALA A 146 30.90 1.42 -0.02
N PRO A 147 30.54 0.24 0.51
CA PRO A 147 29.20 -0.02 1.07
C PRO A 147 28.82 0.96 2.20
N GLU A 148 29.81 1.44 2.95
CA GLU A 148 29.63 2.45 4.01
C GLU A 148 29.23 3.83 3.48
N ASP A 149 29.76 4.27 2.33
CA ASP A 149 29.47 5.58 1.73
C ASP A 149 28.14 5.61 0.95
N ARG A 150 27.49 4.44 0.74
CA ARG A 150 26.17 4.34 0.11
C ARG A 150 25.03 4.68 1.06
N ARG A 151 25.27 4.68 2.37
CA ARG A 151 24.25 5.12 3.34
C ARG A 151 24.07 6.63 3.19
N PRO A 152 22.85 7.16 3.37
CA PRO A 152 22.69 8.61 3.44
C PRO A 152 23.57 9.11 4.58
N GLN A 153 24.69 9.74 4.25
CA GLN A 153 25.48 10.46 5.23
C GLN A 153 24.55 11.55 5.77
N LYS A 154 24.25 11.52 7.08
CA LYS A 154 23.63 12.66 7.73
C LYS A 154 24.51 13.86 7.38
N GLY A 155 23.92 14.87 6.74
CA GLY A 155 24.64 15.99 6.16
C GLY A 155 25.75 16.47 7.08
N GLY A 156 26.93 16.68 6.49
CA GLY A 156 28.22 16.91 7.15
C GLY A 156 28.07 17.57 8.52
N ASP A 157 28.52 16.84 9.54
CA ASP A 157 28.64 17.38 10.87
C ASP A 157 29.53 18.63 10.80
N ARG A 158 29.08 19.74 11.38
CA ARG A 158 29.78 21.03 11.37
C ARG A 158 31.18 20.96 12.00
N THR A 159 31.51 19.83 12.62
CA THR A 159 32.78 19.49 13.25
C THR A 159 33.96 19.46 12.26
N ASP A 160 33.74 19.02 11.00
CA ASP A 160 34.81 18.99 9.99
C ASP A 160 35.20 20.40 9.50
N LEU A 161 34.25 21.32 9.48
CA LEU A 161 34.48 22.73 9.11
C LEU A 161 35.24 23.49 10.20
N SER A 162 35.00 23.18 11.48
CA SER A 162 35.80 23.74 12.58
C SER A 162 37.24 23.21 12.62
N ALA A 163 37.45 21.94 12.24
CA ALA A 163 38.79 21.36 12.16
C ALA A 163 39.63 21.97 11.01
N LEU A 164 39.00 22.30 9.88
CA LEU A 164 39.64 23.01 8.77
C LEU A 164 39.89 24.50 9.06
N LEU A 165 39.01 25.15 9.83
CA LEU A 165 39.20 26.55 10.24
C LEU A 165 40.26 26.72 11.36
N GLY A 166 40.50 25.70 12.18
CA GLY A 166 41.56 25.71 13.20
C GLY A 166 42.98 25.46 12.66
N LEU A 167 43.11 25.03 11.41
CA LEU A 167 44.40 24.91 10.71
C LEU A 167 44.79 26.16 9.90
N LEU A 168 43.88 27.14 9.82
CA LEU A 168 44.07 28.43 9.15
C LEU A 168 44.12 29.61 10.14
N GLY A 169 44.17 29.34 11.45
CA GLY A 169 44.31 30.33 12.53
C GLY A 169 45.59 30.16 13.32
#